data_AF-A5GU98-F1
#
_entry.id   AF-A5GU98-F1
#
_cell.length_a   1.000
_cell.length_b   1.000
_cell.length_c   1.000
_cell.angle_alpha   90.00
_cell.angle_beta   90.00
_cell.angle_gamma   90.00
#
_symmetry.space_group_name_H-M   'P 1'
#
loop_
_entity.id
_entity.type
_entity.pdbx_description
1 polymer ?
#
loop_
_entity_poly.entity_id
_entity_poly.type
_entity_poly.pdbx_seq_one_letter_code
_entity_poly.pdbx_strand_id
1 'polypeptide(L)'
;MAQGLLQNPELLEKPMSTYYFVAASAAFLTEEEPLEEVLRERVRDYSEKGKEIDFWLVRQPAFLHAPEFKEQASSIPQPAAAVISTDAVFIDFMKLRLEYVLKGSFEAPSNSIPDPLAGA
;
A
#
# COMPACT_ATOMS: atom_id res chain seq x y z
N MET A 1 -33.31 -5.25 -37.58
CA MET A 1 -33.01 -3.98 -36.89
C MET A 1 -32.63 -4.34 -35.45
N ALA A 2 -31.53 -5.05 -35.20
CA ALA A 2 -30.20 -4.50 -34.95
C ALA A 2 -30.16 -3.40 -33.87
N GLN A 3 -29.69 -3.79 -32.67
CA GLN A 3 -28.80 -3.06 -31.74
C GLN A 3 -29.39 -1.81 -31.01
N GLY A 4 -29.10 -1.53 -29.74
CA GLY A 4 -28.07 -2.02 -28.83
C GLY A 4 -28.64 -2.44 -27.47
N LEU A 5 -28.22 -3.60 -26.97
CA LEU A 5 -27.09 -3.71 -26.02
C LEU A 5 -27.44 -3.09 -24.66
N LEU A 6 -27.98 -3.96 -23.80
CA LEU A 6 -27.50 -4.18 -22.43
C LEU A 6 -26.83 -2.94 -21.81
N GLN A 7 -27.59 -2.17 -21.04
CA GLN A 7 -26.97 -1.28 -20.05
C GLN A 7 -26.15 -2.15 -19.09
N ASN A 8 -24.83 -2.06 -19.26
CA ASN A 8 -23.79 -2.83 -18.59
C ASN A 8 -24.02 -2.97 -17.08
N PRO A 9 -24.07 -4.19 -16.52
CA PRO A 9 -23.99 -4.42 -15.08
C PRO A 9 -22.56 -4.29 -14.51
N GLU A 10 -21.58 -3.81 -15.30
CA GLU A 10 -20.14 -3.81 -14.97
C GLU A 10 -19.53 -2.40 -14.79
N LEU A 11 -20.27 -1.42 -14.27
CA LEU A 11 -19.62 -0.39 -13.45
C LEU A 11 -19.47 -0.96 -12.04
N LEU A 12 -18.58 -1.95 -11.92
CA LEU A 12 -18.08 -2.42 -10.63
C LEU A 12 -17.34 -1.25 -9.99
N GLU A 13 -18.06 -0.44 -9.22
CA GLU A 13 -17.44 0.34 -8.16
C GLU A 13 -16.60 -0.66 -7.36
N LYS A 14 -15.27 -0.59 -7.50
CA LYS A 14 -14.38 -1.39 -6.67
C LYS A 14 -14.75 -1.06 -5.23
N PRO A 15 -15.12 -2.05 -4.39
CA PRO A 15 -15.49 -1.76 -3.03
C PRO A 15 -14.31 -1.07 -2.34
N MET A 16 -14.59 0.08 -1.74
CA MET A 16 -13.60 0.80 -0.95
C MET A 16 -13.04 -0.13 0.12
N SER A 17 -11.72 -0.21 0.18
CA SER A 17 -10.99 -1.03 1.13
C SER A 17 -10.10 -0.13 1.98
N THR A 18 -9.94 -0.48 3.26
CA THR A 18 -8.99 0.18 4.14
C THR A 18 -7.60 -0.41 3.90
N TYR A 19 -6.65 0.46 3.58
CA TYR A 19 -5.24 0.14 3.46
C TYR A 19 -4.49 0.74 4.63
N TYR A 20 -3.58 -0.03 5.20
CA TYR A 20 -2.66 0.36 6.25
C TYR A 20 -1.27 0.46 5.65
N PHE A 21 -0.44 1.38 6.15
CA PHE A 21 0.92 1.50 5.64
C PHE A 21 1.93 1.89 6.71
N VAL A 22 3.19 1.53 6.43
CA VAL A 22 4.36 2.25 6.93
C VAL A 22 5.12 2.89 5.77
N ALA A 23 5.62 4.11 5.94
CA ALA A 23 6.37 4.84 4.94
C ALA A 23 7.66 5.44 5.53
N ALA A 24 8.74 5.38 4.75
CA ALA A 24 10.03 5.95 5.08
C ALA A 24 10.83 6.21 3.78
N SER A 25 12.11 6.58 3.90
CA SER A 25 12.96 6.69 2.73
C SER A 25 13.11 5.32 2.06
N ALA A 26 13.24 5.32 0.73
CA ALA A 26 13.44 4.08 -0.03
C ALA A 26 14.73 3.39 0.41
N ALA A 27 15.82 4.13 0.58
CA ALA A 27 17.08 3.61 1.07
C ALA A 27 16.93 2.88 2.41
N PHE A 28 16.20 3.46 3.37
CA PHE A 28 15.94 2.82 4.65
C PHE A 28 15.18 1.49 4.49
N LEU A 29 14.10 1.49 3.68
CA LEU A 29 13.26 0.29 3.48
C LEU A 29 13.88 -0.78 2.57
N THR A 30 14.88 -0.46 1.75
CA THR A 30 15.43 -1.40 0.76
C THR A 30 16.91 -1.73 0.91
N GLU A 31 17.69 -0.90 1.59
CA GLU A 31 19.14 -1.05 1.68
C GLU A 31 19.64 -1.17 3.13
N GLU A 32 19.10 -0.35 4.03
CA GLU A 32 19.56 -0.31 5.42
C GLU A 32 18.92 -1.42 6.28
N GLU A 33 17.64 -1.68 6.06
CA GLU A 33 16.90 -2.71 6.78
C GLU A 33 16.81 -4.03 5.97
N PRO A 34 16.93 -5.20 6.62
CA PRO A 34 16.73 -6.49 5.97
C PRO A 34 15.23 -6.79 5.75
N LEU A 35 14.51 -5.86 5.13
CA LEU A 35 13.06 -5.95 4.89
C LEU A 35 12.74 -6.94 3.77
N GLU A 36 13.60 -7.07 2.76
CA GLU A 36 13.43 -8.00 1.65
C GLU A 36 13.24 -9.45 2.13
N GLU A 37 14.06 -9.88 3.10
CA GLU A 37 13.97 -11.22 3.70
C GLU A 37 12.62 -11.44 4.39
N VAL A 38 12.15 -10.45 5.15
CA VAL A 38 10.85 -10.50 5.86
C VAL A 38 9.71 -10.61 4.87
N LEU A 39 9.72 -9.83 3.80
CA LEU A 39 8.68 -9.86 2.77
C LEU A 39 8.73 -11.18 1.98
N ARG A 40 9.91 -11.68 1.62
CA ARG A 40 10.08 -12.96 0.91
C ARG A 40 9.54 -14.13 1.73
N GLU A 41 9.86 -14.19 3.02
CA GLU A 41 9.37 -15.25 3.90
C GLU A 41 7.85 -15.15 4.07
N ARG A 42 7.28 -13.94 4.16
CA ARG A 42 5.82 -13.76 4.20
C ARG A 42 5.13 -14.21 2.92
N VAL A 43 5.70 -13.95 1.74
CA VAL A 43 5.19 -14.45 0.46
C VAL A 43 5.13 -15.98 0.48
N ARG A 44 6.19 -16.62 0.97
CA ARG A 44 6.25 -18.08 1.11
C ARG A 44 5.19 -18.62 2.07
N ASP A 45 5.06 -18.03 3.26
CA ASP A 45 4.04 -18.41 4.26
C ASP A 45 2.62 -18.30 3.68
N TYR A 46 2.33 -17.25 2.91
CA TYR A 46 1.04 -17.08 2.23
C TYR A 46 0.81 -18.17 1.18
N SER A 47 1.83 -18.46 0.36
CA SER A 47 1.76 -19.53 -0.65
C SER A 47 1.52 -20.90 -0.01
N GLU A 48 2.21 -21.22 1.08
CA GLU A 48 2.06 -22.50 1.79
C GLU A 48 0.67 -22.65 2.44
N LYS A 49 0.04 -21.53 2.83
CA LYS A 49 -1.30 -21.49 3.43
C LYS A 49 -2.43 -21.26 2.42
N GLY A 50 -2.13 -21.11 1.13
CA GLY A 50 -3.11 -20.80 0.09
C GLY A 50 -3.82 -19.45 0.30
N LYS A 51 -3.12 -18.46 0.88
CA LYS A 51 -3.63 -17.10 1.08
C LYS A 51 -3.24 -16.20 -0.08
N GLU A 52 -4.15 -15.32 -0.49
CA GLU A 52 -3.86 -14.26 -1.46
C GLU A 52 -2.97 -13.18 -0.83
N ILE A 53 -2.03 -12.66 -1.62
CA ILE A 53 -1.14 -11.57 -1.20
C ILE A 53 -1.97 -10.31 -0.97
N ASP A 54 -1.81 -9.75 0.22
CA ASP A 54 -2.53 -8.55 0.65
C ASP A 54 -1.57 -7.47 1.18
N PHE A 55 -0.29 -7.54 0.76
CA PHE A 55 0.75 -6.60 1.11
C PHE A 55 1.70 -6.33 -0.05
N TRP A 56 2.24 -5.11 -0.12
CA TRP A 56 3.07 -4.62 -1.23
C TRP A 56 4.13 -3.64 -0.73
N LEU A 57 5.32 -3.67 -1.35
CA LEU A 57 6.32 -2.62 -1.24
C LEU A 57 6.20 -1.71 -2.47
N VAL A 58 5.82 -0.45 -2.26
CA VAL A 58 5.59 0.54 -3.32
C VAL A 58 6.66 1.63 -3.24
N ARG A 59 7.37 1.86 -4.34
CA ARG A 59 8.34 2.96 -4.48
C ARG A 59 7.62 4.22 -4.94
N GLN A 60 8.01 5.38 -4.38
CA GLN A 60 7.40 6.68 -4.63
C GLN A 60 5.85 6.62 -4.65
N PRO A 61 5.23 6.14 -3.56
CA PRO A 61 3.79 5.87 -3.55
C PRO A 61 2.98 7.15 -3.74
N ALA A 62 2.09 7.16 -4.74
CA ALA A 62 1.32 8.33 -5.14
C ALA A 62 0.39 8.84 -4.03
N PHE A 63 -0.10 7.95 -3.15
CA PHE A 63 -1.00 8.32 -2.06
C PHE A 63 -0.35 9.29 -1.06
N LEU A 64 0.99 9.31 -0.91
CA LEU A 64 1.68 10.27 -0.04
C LEU A 64 1.54 11.72 -0.54
N HIS A 65 1.14 11.93 -1.80
CA HIS A 65 0.83 13.25 -2.35
C HIS A 65 -0.62 13.68 -2.13
N ALA A 66 -1.48 12.80 -1.60
CA ALA A 66 -2.85 13.16 -1.26
C ALA A 66 -2.86 14.28 -0.19
N PRO A 67 -3.84 15.20 -0.23
CA PRO A 67 -3.90 16.33 0.69
C PRO A 67 -3.85 15.92 2.18
N GLU A 68 -4.46 14.78 2.50
CA GLU A 68 -4.54 14.20 3.85
C GLU A 68 -3.22 13.69 4.43
N PHE A 69 -2.19 13.47 3.60
CA PHE A 69 -0.86 13.01 4.02
C PHE A 69 0.26 14.03 3.80
N LYS A 70 -0.03 15.16 3.15
CA LYS A 70 0.98 16.14 2.72
C LYS A 70 1.85 16.64 3.86
N GLU A 71 1.27 16.89 5.03
CA GLU A 71 2.00 17.36 6.21
C GLU A 71 2.89 16.26 6.79
N GLN A 72 2.32 15.07 7.03
CA GLN A 72 3.07 13.94 7.60
C GLN A 72 4.20 13.47 6.67
N ALA A 73 3.92 13.39 5.36
CA ALA A 73 4.87 12.95 4.35
C ALA A 73 6.05 13.93 4.15
N SER A 74 5.91 15.20 4.55
CA SER A 74 7.00 16.19 4.46
C SER A 74 8.22 15.85 5.33
N SER A 75 8.01 15.02 6.36
CA SER A 75 9.07 14.54 7.25
C SER A 75 9.87 13.36 6.70
N ILE A 76 9.41 12.73 5.61
CA ILE A 76 10.03 11.54 5.04
C ILE A 76 11.13 11.95 4.06
N PRO A 77 12.39 11.51 4.26
CA PRO A 77 13.45 11.74 3.29
C PRO A 77 13.14 11.10 1.94
N GLN A 78 13.41 11.83 0.85
CA GLN A 78 13.09 11.40 -0.51
C GLN A 78 14.30 10.72 -1.20
N PRO A 79 14.07 9.75 -2.10
CA PRO A 79 12.77 9.22 -2.52
C PRO A 79 12.12 8.36 -1.42
N ALA A 80 10.80 8.50 -1.23
CA ALA A 80 10.04 7.70 -0.28
C ALA A 80 9.65 6.32 -0.84
N ALA A 81 9.43 5.36 0.04
CA ALA A 81 8.76 4.09 -0.24
C ALA A 81 7.79 3.75 0.89
N ALA A 82 6.85 2.85 0.63
CA ALA A 82 5.91 2.38 1.62
C ALA A 82 5.68 0.87 1.54
N VAL A 83 5.52 0.23 2.69
CA VAL A 83 4.88 -1.09 2.79
C VAL A 83 3.41 -0.84 3.07
N ILE A 84 2.55 -1.35 2.20
CA ILE A 84 1.10 -1.18 2.24
C ILE A 84 0.47 -2.56 2.42
N SER A 85 -0.57 -2.69 3.23
CA SER A 85 -1.33 -3.93 3.38
C SER A 85 -2.76 -3.69 3.83
N THR A 86 -3.68 -4.62 3.54
CA THR A 86 -5.01 -4.64 4.17
C THR A 86 -5.02 -5.30 5.56
N ASP A 87 -3.90 -5.90 5.97
CA ASP A 87 -3.68 -6.47 7.31
C ASP A 87 -3.08 -5.41 8.26
N ALA A 88 -3.91 -4.85 9.14
CA ALA A 88 -3.47 -3.89 10.15
C ALA A 88 -2.41 -4.45 11.11
N VAL A 89 -2.52 -5.73 11.46
CA VAL A 89 -1.60 -6.39 12.42
C VAL A 89 -0.21 -6.50 11.81
N PHE A 90 -0.13 -6.75 10.51
CA PHE A 90 1.14 -6.74 9.79
C PHE A 90 1.80 -5.36 9.78
N ILE A 91 1.03 -4.30 9.55
CA ILE A 91 1.55 -2.93 9.58
C ILE A 91 1.94 -2.50 11.00
N ASP A 92 1.24 -2.95 12.03
CA ASP A 92 1.63 -2.77 13.43
C ASP A 92 2.97 -3.45 13.73
N PHE A 93 3.14 -4.69 13.29
CA PHE A 93 4.42 -5.41 13.39
C PHE A 93 5.55 -4.65 12.70
N MET A 94 5.31 -4.12 11.49
CA MET A 94 6.30 -3.33 10.76
C MET A 94 6.65 -2.03 11.49
N LYS A 95 5.67 -1.34 12.07
CA LYS A 95 5.93 -0.12 12.86
C LYS A 95 6.80 -0.41 14.09
N LEU A 96 6.56 -1.51 14.79
CA LEU A 96 7.37 -1.91 15.95
C LEU A 96 8.78 -2.31 15.55
N ARG A 97 8.94 -2.99 14.41
CA ARG A 97 10.25 -3.45 13.92
C ARG A 97 11.12 -2.29 13.43
N LEU A 98 10.53 -1.36 12.68
CA LEU A 98 11.28 -0.34 11.93
C LEU A 98 11.45 0.97 12.71
N GLU A 99 10.67 1.18 13.78
CA GLU A 99 10.69 2.33 14.71
C GLU A 99 10.50 3.73 14.06
N TYR A 100 11.42 4.15 13.19
CA TYR A 100 11.51 5.46 12.55
C TYR A 100 10.72 5.59 11.24
N VAL A 101 9.55 4.96 11.18
CA VAL A 101 8.64 5.01 10.02
C VAL A 101 7.36 5.78 10.33
N LEU A 102 6.82 6.49 9.33
CA LEU A 102 5.46 7.02 9.39
C LEU A 102 4.49 5.85 9.28
N LYS A 103 3.50 5.75 10.17
CA LYS A 103 2.41 4.78 10.08
C LYS A 103 1.10 5.53 9.83
N GLY A 104 0.23 4.98 8.99
CA GLY A 104 -1.11 5.48 8.78
C GLY A 104 -2.04 4.46 8.12
N SER A 105 -3.23 4.93 7.77
CA SER A 105 -4.20 4.19 6.98
C SER A 105 -5.04 5.13 6.12
N PHE A 106 -5.57 4.64 5.02
CA PHE A 106 -6.48 5.37 4.14
C PHE A 106 -7.48 4.42 3.49
N GLU A 107 -8.54 4.99 2.91
CA GLU A 107 -9.51 4.24 2.12
C GLU A 107 -9.26 4.50 0.63
N ALA A 108 -9.28 3.43 -0.16
CA ALA A 108 -9.12 3.53 -1.61
C ALA A 108 -9.93 2.42 -2.32
N PRO A 109 -10.39 2.65 -3.56
CA PRO A 109 -10.21 3.89 -4.34
C PRO A 109 -11.05 5.05 -3.82
N SER A 110 -10.49 6.27 -3.86
CA SER A 110 -11.14 7.54 -3.48
C SER A 110 -10.78 8.66 -4.46
N ASN A 111 -11.42 9.84 -4.32
CA ASN A 111 -11.11 10.99 -5.18
C ASN A 111 -9.67 11.50 -5.03
N SER A 112 -9.10 11.42 -3.83
CA SER A 112 -7.71 11.81 -3.56
C SER A 112 -6.71 10.68 -3.83
N ILE A 113 -7.15 9.42 -3.72
CA ILE A 113 -6.33 8.22 -3.86
C ILE A 113 -7.06 7.21 -4.78
N PRO A 114 -7.00 7.40 -6.11
CA PRO A 114 -7.72 6.53 -7.04
C PRO A 114 -7.11 5.13 -7.16
N ASP A 115 -5.80 5.00 -6.91
CA ASP A 115 -5.08 3.72 -6.88
C ASP A 115 -4.23 3.65 -5.60
N PRO A 116 -4.53 2.71 -4.67
CA PRO A 116 -3.76 2.57 -3.42
C PRO A 116 -2.30 2.18 -3.64
N LEU A 117 -1.97 1.54 -4.76
CA LEU A 117 -0.65 0.94 -5.01
C LEU A 117 0.13 1.66 -6.12
N ALA A 118 -0.37 2.79 -6.64
CA ALA A 118 0.32 3.57 -7.66
C ALA A 118 1.67 4.08 -7.14
N GLY A 119 2.71 3.90 -7.95
CA GLY A 119 4.10 4.27 -7.65
C GLY A 119 4.95 4.34 -8.92
N ALA A 120 6.21 4.78 -8.76
CA ALA A 120 7.16 5.04 -9.85
C ALA A 120 8.14 3.89 -10.12
#